data_AF-A0A257AAD8-F1
#
_entry.id   AF-A0A257AAD8-F1
#
_cell.length_a   1.000
_cell.length_b   1.000
_cell.length_c   1.000
_cell.angle_alpha   90.00
_cell.angle_beta   90.00
_cell.angle_gamma   90.00
#
_symmetry.space_group_name_H-M   'P 1'
#
loop_
_entity.id
_entity.type
_entity.pdbx_description
1 polymer ?
#
loop_
_entity_poly.entity_id
_entity_poly.type
_entity_poly.pdbx_seq_one_letter_code
_entity_poly.pdbx_strand_id
1 'polypeptide(L)'
;MGKRKIRGVAAFALDKDLNVVLLDMKLVGLKFSRTALISKYPKYEAYEKALRDAEALIETNVKGLAHVDGICYFRSKPLICRLYYSPKGSYKRVKALILLSFSRRLLNVVIDKLRGNGWRQIMLFAVEETKTSSKTTRF
;
A
#
# COMPACT_ATOMS: atom_id res chain seq x y z
N MET A 1 13.50 -18.45 -7.58
CA MET A 1 13.03 -17.05 -7.46
C MET A 1 12.68 -16.76 -5.99
N GLY A 2 13.53 -16.06 -5.23
CA GLY A 2 13.43 -15.96 -3.76
C GLY A 2 12.13 -15.31 -3.23
N LYS A 3 11.71 -15.70 -2.02
CA LYS A 3 10.58 -15.10 -1.28
C LYS A 3 10.80 -13.59 -1.14
N ARG A 4 10.10 -12.77 -1.93
CA ARG A 4 10.15 -11.30 -1.82
C ARG A 4 9.53 -10.89 -0.48
N LYS A 5 10.36 -10.47 0.49
CA LYS A 5 9.91 -9.92 1.78
C LYS A 5 9.35 -8.51 1.57
N ILE A 6 8.31 -8.16 2.30
CA ILE A 6 7.79 -6.78 2.35
C ILE A 6 8.91 -5.88 2.89
N ARG A 7 9.15 -4.76 2.20
CA ARG A 7 10.19 -3.78 2.55
C ARG A 7 9.61 -2.44 3.00
N GLY A 8 8.31 -2.22 2.82
CA GLY A 8 7.64 -1.09 3.42
C GLY A 8 6.13 -1.16 3.33
N VAL A 9 5.50 -0.39 4.20
CA VAL A 9 4.07 -0.21 4.40
C VAL A 9 3.81 1.29 4.52
N ALA A 10 2.76 1.79 3.87
CA ALA A 10 2.28 3.14 4.06
C ALA A 10 0.76 3.15 4.19
N ALA A 11 0.22 4.07 4.98
CA ALA A 11 -1.21 4.28 5.05
C ALA A 11 -1.57 5.76 4.86
N PHE A 12 -2.72 5.98 4.24
CA PHE A 12 -3.29 7.29 3.96
C PHE A 12 -4.71 7.36 4.47
N ALA A 13 -5.05 8.48 5.12
CA ALA A 13 -6.42 8.83 5.42
C ALA A 13 -7.01 9.62 4.26
N LEU A 14 -8.24 9.28 3.90
CA LEU A 14 -8.98 9.82 2.77
C LEU A 14 -10.40 10.17 3.20
N ASP A 15 -11.06 10.99 2.41
CA ASP A 15 -12.51 11.10 2.46
C ASP A 15 -13.05 11.51 1.09
N LYS A 16 -12.92 10.61 0.12
CA LYS A 16 -13.22 10.88 -1.29
C LYS A 16 -14.10 9.79 -1.89
N ASP A 17 -14.84 10.13 -2.94
CA ASP A 17 -15.53 9.13 -3.76
C ASP A 17 -14.51 8.16 -4.38
N LEU A 18 -14.91 6.90 -4.56
CA LEU A 18 -14.06 5.87 -5.16
C LEU A 18 -13.51 6.29 -6.53
N ASN A 19 -14.32 6.91 -7.40
CA ASN A 19 -13.86 7.31 -8.73
C ASN A 19 -12.80 8.40 -8.65
N VAL A 20 -12.93 9.32 -7.71
CA VAL A 20 -11.93 10.36 -7.45
C VAL A 20 -10.63 9.74 -6.94
N VAL A 21 -10.70 8.77 -6.02
CA VAL A 21 -9.53 8.03 -5.54
C VAL A 21 -8.82 7.32 -6.69
N LEU A 22 -9.55 6.62 -7.56
CA LEU A 22 -8.97 5.92 -8.70
C LEU A 22 -8.35 6.88 -9.72
N LEU A 23 -8.96 8.06 -9.91
CA LEU A 23 -8.43 9.11 -10.78
C LEU A 23 -7.14 9.70 -10.20
N ASP A 24 -7.11 10.05 -8.91
CA ASP A 24 -5.92 10.51 -8.19
C ASP A 24 -4.77 9.49 -8.30
N MET A 25 -5.07 8.20 -8.08
CA MET A 25 -4.11 7.12 -8.24
C MET A 25 -3.57 7.07 -9.67
N LYS A 26 -4.45 7.17 -10.68
CA LYS A 26 -4.05 7.19 -12.09
C LYS A 26 -3.15 8.39 -12.41
N LEU A 27 -3.45 9.58 -11.90
CA LEU A 27 -2.65 10.79 -12.09
C LEU A 27 -1.22 10.63 -11.57
N VAL A 28 -1.05 9.97 -10.42
CA VAL A 28 0.30 9.70 -9.88
C VAL A 28 1.00 8.53 -10.57
N GLY A 29 0.32 7.80 -11.47
CA GLY A 29 0.83 6.66 -12.22
C GLY A 29 0.63 5.30 -11.54
N LEU A 30 -0.30 5.23 -10.58
CA LEU A 30 -0.67 4.03 -9.84
C LEU A 30 -1.96 3.44 -10.44
N LYS A 31 -1.85 2.26 -11.05
CA LYS A 31 -3.00 1.57 -11.68
C LYS A 31 -3.54 0.51 -10.72
N PHE A 32 -4.76 0.68 -10.24
CA PHE A 32 -5.44 -0.31 -9.38
C PHE A 32 -6.05 -1.43 -10.22
N SER A 33 -5.74 -2.68 -9.88
CA SER A 33 -6.31 -3.87 -10.49
C SER A 33 -7.11 -4.66 -9.45
N ARG A 34 -8.44 -4.65 -9.62
CA ARG A 34 -9.40 -5.39 -8.78
C ARG A 34 -9.37 -6.90 -9.01
N THR A 35 -8.92 -7.33 -10.19
CA THR A 35 -9.03 -8.72 -10.67
C THR A 35 -7.93 -9.65 -10.16
N ALA A 36 -6.93 -9.14 -9.45
CA ALA A 36 -5.99 -10.00 -8.77
C ALA A 36 -6.62 -10.46 -7.45
N LEU A 37 -7.39 -11.55 -7.49
CA LEU A 37 -7.75 -12.32 -6.30
C LEU A 37 -6.45 -12.75 -5.63
N ILE A 38 -5.98 -11.94 -4.68
CA ILE A 38 -4.70 -12.16 -4.03
C ILE A 38 -4.74 -13.50 -3.29
N SER A 39 -5.93 -13.92 -2.82
CA SER A 39 -6.23 -15.22 -2.19
C SER A 39 -5.84 -16.46 -3.01
N LYS A 40 -5.64 -16.34 -4.33
CA LYS A 40 -5.24 -17.49 -5.17
C LYS A 40 -3.73 -17.77 -5.15
N TYR A 41 -2.91 -16.96 -4.49
CA TYR A 41 -1.45 -17.12 -4.50
C TYR A 41 -0.92 -17.49 -3.10
N PRO A 42 -0.05 -18.52 -2.95
CA PRO A 42 0.55 -18.90 -1.65
C PRO A 42 1.33 -17.77 -0.94
N LYS A 43 1.69 -16.72 -1.67
CA LYS A 43 2.34 -15.52 -1.11
C LYS A 43 1.36 -14.58 -0.39
N TYR A 44 0.06 -14.84 -0.51
CA TYR A 44 -1.04 -14.06 0.08
C TYR A 44 -1.00 -14.04 1.59
N GLU A 45 -0.77 -15.17 2.24
CA GLU A 45 -0.81 -15.27 3.70
C GLU A 45 0.19 -14.31 4.38
N ALA A 46 1.39 -14.20 3.81
CA ALA A 46 2.40 -13.24 4.27
C ALA A 46 1.96 -11.78 4.07
N TYR A 47 1.17 -11.49 3.03
CA TYR A 47 0.64 -10.16 2.75
C TYR A 47 -0.53 -9.84 3.66
N GLU A 48 -1.42 -10.81 3.88
CA GLU A 48 -2.57 -10.69 4.75
C GLU A 48 -2.12 -10.42 6.19
N LYS A 49 -1.13 -11.16 6.69
CA LYS A 49 -0.54 -10.88 8.00
C LYS A 49 -0.02 -9.44 8.08
N ALA A 50 0.75 -9.00 7.09
CA ALA A 50 1.28 -7.64 7.07
C ALA A 50 0.20 -6.56 6.93
N LEU A 51 -0.89 -6.83 6.20
CA LEU A 51 -2.05 -5.94 6.12
C LEU A 51 -2.78 -5.87 7.47
N ARG A 52 -2.97 -7.00 8.17
CA ARG A 52 -3.57 -7.03 9.52
C ARG A 52 -2.71 -6.29 10.54
N ASP A 53 -1.39 -6.53 10.53
CA ASP A 53 -0.44 -5.83 11.40
C ASP A 53 -0.47 -4.31 11.12
N ALA A 54 -0.52 -3.90 9.85
CA ALA A 54 -0.64 -2.50 9.45
C ALA A 54 -1.99 -1.87 9.83
N GLU A 55 -3.08 -2.63 9.71
CA GLU A 55 -4.44 -2.22 10.07
C GLU A 55 -4.57 -1.94 11.57
N ALA A 56 -3.99 -2.81 12.41
CA ALA A 56 -3.97 -2.62 13.85
C ALA A 56 -3.32 -1.30 14.27
N LEU A 57 -2.27 -0.85 13.55
CA LEU A 57 -1.60 0.42 13.81
C LEU A 57 -2.44 1.65 13.44
N ILE A 58 -3.45 1.49 12.58
CA ILE A 58 -4.34 2.56 12.14
C ILE A 58 -5.80 2.30 12.53
N GLU A 59 -6.05 1.46 13.55
CA GLU A 59 -7.40 0.98 13.91
C GLU A 59 -8.39 2.14 14.08
N THR A 60 -7.96 3.23 14.72
CA THR A 60 -8.79 4.43 14.94
C THR A 60 -9.28 5.08 13.64
N ASN A 61 -8.58 4.90 12.52
CA ASN A 61 -8.96 5.41 11.21
C ASN A 61 -9.87 4.45 10.42
N VAL A 62 -9.85 3.16 10.73
CA VAL A 62 -10.47 2.12 9.89
C VAL A 62 -11.51 1.25 10.58
N LYS A 63 -11.71 1.43 11.89
CA LYS A 63 -12.69 0.68 12.68
C LYS A 63 -14.10 0.80 12.10
N GLY A 64 -14.74 -0.35 11.89
CA GLY A 64 -16.11 -0.44 11.36
C GLY A 64 -16.22 -0.17 9.86
N LEU A 65 -15.11 -0.05 9.14
CA LEU A 65 -15.11 0.07 7.68
C LEU A 65 -15.05 -1.31 7.01
N ALA A 66 -15.67 -1.42 5.84
CA ALA A 66 -15.44 -2.55 4.95
C ALA A 66 -14.19 -2.29 4.10
N HIS A 67 -13.54 -3.35 3.61
CA HIS A 67 -12.35 -3.21 2.78
C HIS A 67 -12.34 -4.14 1.57
N VAL A 68 -11.57 -3.74 0.57
CA VAL A 68 -11.22 -4.57 -0.58
C VAL A 68 -9.70 -4.57 -0.78
N ASP A 69 -9.16 -5.77 -0.94
CA ASP A 69 -7.74 -5.97 -1.24
C ASP A 69 -7.54 -6.05 -2.75
N GLY A 70 -6.41 -5.56 -3.22
CA GLY A 70 -6.04 -5.63 -4.63
C GLY A 70 -4.55 -5.42 -4.87
N ILE A 71 -4.18 -5.41 -6.15
CA ILE A 71 -2.82 -5.08 -6.57
C ILE A 71 -2.84 -3.77 -7.34
N CYS A 72 -2.00 -2.83 -6.88
CA CYS A 72 -1.66 -1.63 -7.61
C CYS A 72 -0.38 -1.84 -8.41
N TYR A 73 -0.26 -1.19 -9.56
CA TYR A 73 0.96 -1.20 -10.36
C TYR A 73 1.49 0.23 -10.52
N PHE A 74 2.74 0.43 -10.14
CA PHE A 74 3.49 1.65 -10.42
C PHE A 74 4.66 1.31 -11.35
N ARG A 75 4.65 1.83 -12.59
CA ARG A 75 5.65 1.50 -13.62
C ARG A 75 5.89 -0.01 -13.75
N SER A 76 4.81 -0.78 -13.87
CA SER A 76 4.80 -2.25 -13.96
C SER A 76 5.28 -3.01 -12.71
N LYS A 77 5.59 -2.32 -11.61
CA LYS A 77 5.98 -2.95 -10.34
C LYS A 77 4.75 -3.06 -9.42
N PRO A 78 4.46 -4.24 -8.86
CA PRO A 78 3.28 -4.46 -8.04
C PRO A 78 3.46 -3.91 -6.63
N LEU A 79 2.37 -3.37 -6.09
CA LEU A 79 2.15 -3.04 -4.69
C LEU A 79 0.87 -3.73 -4.25
N ILE A 80 0.87 -4.32 -3.06
CA ILE A 80 -0.38 -4.79 -2.46
C ILE A 80 -1.10 -3.59 -1.88
N CYS A 81 -2.42 -3.57 -1.96
CA CYS A 81 -3.21 -2.48 -1.42
C CYS A 81 -4.48 -2.98 -0.76
N ARG A 82 -4.92 -2.26 0.28
CA ARG A 82 -6.20 -2.44 0.95
C ARG A 82 -6.91 -1.10 1.00
N LEU A 83 -8.07 -1.03 0.34
CA LEU A 83 -8.92 0.16 0.28
C LEU A 83 -10.07 0.00 1.25
N TYR A 84 -10.22 0.94 2.19
CA TYR A 84 -11.30 0.96 3.16
C TYR A 84 -12.39 1.92 2.74
N TYR A 85 -13.64 1.50 2.87
CA TYR A 85 -14.82 2.29 2.52
C TYR A 85 -15.89 2.20 3.59
N SER A 86 -16.67 3.28 3.72
CA SER A 86 -17.84 3.30 4.60
C SER A 86 -18.87 2.28 4.10
N PRO A 87 -19.33 1.34 4.94
CA PRO A 87 -20.45 0.48 4.60
C PRO A 87 -21.80 1.22 4.67
N LYS A 88 -21.83 2.40 5.30
CA LYS A 88 -23.03 3.23 5.48
C LYS A 88 -23.11 4.30 4.39
N GLY A 89 -24.27 4.39 3.73
CA GLY A 89 -24.58 5.39 2.69
C GLY A 89 -24.66 4.79 1.28
N SER A 90 -25.42 5.46 0.39
CA SER A 90 -25.58 5.08 -1.02
C SER A 90 -24.31 5.26 -1.86
N TYR A 91 -23.35 6.04 -1.38
CA TYR A 91 -22.11 6.36 -2.11
C TYR A 91 -20.88 5.74 -1.42
N LYS A 92 -20.08 4.99 -2.18
CA LYS A 92 -18.85 4.33 -1.70
C LYS A 92 -17.73 5.36 -1.48
N ARG A 93 -17.74 6.03 -0.33
CA ARG A 93 -16.64 6.91 0.10
C ARG A 93 -15.49 6.06 0.64
N VAL A 94 -14.32 6.26 0.06
CA VAL A 94 -13.05 5.69 0.51
C VAL A 94 -12.52 6.54 1.65
N LYS A 95 -12.21 5.88 2.77
CA LYS A 95 -11.76 6.53 4.01
C LYS A 95 -10.29 6.29 4.31
N ALA A 96 -9.71 5.20 3.80
CA ALA A 96 -8.29 4.94 3.96
C ALA A 96 -7.75 4.04 2.85
N LEU A 97 -6.43 4.08 2.66
CA LEU A 97 -5.67 3.19 1.81
C LEU A 97 -4.41 2.72 2.57
N ILE A 98 -4.16 1.41 2.59
CA ILE A 98 -2.85 0.83 2.91
C ILE A 98 -2.16 0.41 1.62
N LEU A 99 -0.86 0.66 1.52
CA LEU A 99 0.04 0.19 0.47
C LEU A 99 1.18 -0.62 1.07
N LEU A 100 1.42 -1.82 0.54
CA LEU A 100 2.60 -2.64 0.83
C LEU A 100 3.49 -2.73 -0.40
N SER A 101 4.80 -2.63 -0.19
CA SER A 101 5.79 -2.70 -1.25
C SER A 101 6.94 -3.64 -0.90
N PHE A 102 7.47 -4.31 -1.93
CA PHE A 102 8.72 -5.09 -1.86
C PHE A 102 9.96 -4.23 -2.10
N SER A 103 9.79 -2.93 -2.35
CA SER A 103 10.87 -1.97 -2.59
C SER A 103 10.59 -0.68 -1.83
N ARG A 104 11.46 -0.34 -0.88
CA ARG A 104 11.40 0.93 -0.12
C ARG A 104 11.45 2.12 -1.06
N ARG A 105 12.42 2.14 -1.98
CA ARG A 105 12.59 3.23 -2.95
C ARG A 105 11.33 3.47 -3.78
N LEU A 106 10.68 2.39 -4.24
CA LEU A 106 9.43 2.51 -4.97
C LEU A 106 8.32 3.08 -4.09
N LEU A 107 8.18 2.59 -2.86
CA LEU A 107 7.14 3.04 -1.95
C LEU A 107 7.28 4.53 -1.65
N ASN A 108 8.49 5.00 -1.35
CA ASN A 108 8.76 6.43 -1.10
C ASN A 108 8.35 7.30 -2.29
N VAL A 109 8.71 6.90 -3.52
CA VAL A 109 8.30 7.64 -4.74
C VAL A 109 6.79 7.70 -4.88
N VAL A 110 6.07 6.61 -4.57
CA VAL A 110 4.61 6.60 -4.61
C VAL A 110 4.02 7.50 -3.52
N ILE A 111 4.56 7.43 -2.30
CA ILE A 111 4.14 8.27 -1.18
C ILE A 111 4.29 9.75 -1.52
N ASP A 112 5.46 10.17 -2.00
CA ASP A 112 5.75 11.58 -2.30
C ASP A 112 4.78 12.12 -3.36
N LYS A 113 4.46 11.31 -4.38
CA LYS A 113 3.48 11.68 -5.40
C LYS A 113 2.05 11.78 -4.85
N LEU A 114 1.64 10.83 -4.01
CA LEU A 114 0.30 10.87 -3.40
C LEU A 114 0.16 12.08 -2.46
N ARG A 115 1.19 12.36 -1.64
CA ARG A 115 1.26 13.55 -0.80
C ARG A 115 1.21 14.83 -1.63
N GLY A 116 1.96 14.89 -2.73
CA GLY A 116 1.92 15.99 -3.69
C GLY A 116 0.53 16.19 -4.32
N ASN A 117 -0.29 15.15 -4.37
CA ASN A 117 -1.69 15.20 -4.81
C ASN A 117 -2.68 15.42 -3.65
N GLY A 118 -2.20 15.93 -2.51
CA GLY A 118 -3.03 16.30 -1.34
C GLY A 118 -3.49 15.13 -0.48
N TRP A 119 -2.90 13.94 -0.62
CA TRP A 119 -3.26 12.80 0.22
C TRP A 119 -2.58 12.88 1.59
N ARG A 120 -3.36 12.70 2.66
CA ARG A 120 -2.86 12.75 4.04
C ARG A 120 -2.28 11.40 4.45
N GLN A 121 -0.96 11.30 4.50
CA GLN A 121 -0.26 10.14 5.04
C GLN A 121 -0.47 10.07 6.56
N ILE A 122 -0.81 8.90 7.07
CA ILE A 122 -1.03 8.64 8.50
C ILE A 122 -0.07 7.60 9.08
N MET A 123 0.60 6.81 8.23
CA MET A 123 1.60 5.84 8.67
C MET A 123 2.64 5.59 7.57
N LEU A 124 3.89 5.37 7.97
CA LEU A 124 4.94 4.80 7.13
C LEU A 124 5.86 3.92 7.97
N PHE A 125 6.03 2.68 7.52
CA PHE A 125 7.03 1.77 8.05
C PHE A 125 7.87 1.27 6.88
N ALA A 126 9.18 1.52 6.89
CA ALA A 126 10.07 1.10 5.81
C ALA A 126 11.33 0.47 6.40
N VAL A 127 11.66 -0.75 5.95
CA VAL A 127 12.85 -1.47 6.42
C VAL A 127 14.09 -0.79 5.85
N GLU A 128 15.03 -0.43 6.72
CA GLU A 128 16.32 0.10 6.30
C GLU A 128 17.13 -0.99 5.58
N GLU A 129 17.72 -0.64 4.43
CA GLU A 129 18.73 -1.49 3.82
C GLU A 129 20.05 -1.18 4.52
N THR A 130 20.51 -2.07 5.39
CA THR A 130 21.90 -2.05 5.84
C THR A 130 22.76 -2.25 4.59
N LYS A 131 23.41 -1.18 4.14
CA LYS A 131 24.51 -1.30 3.17
C LYS A 131 25.62 -2.06 3.86
N THR A 132 25.66 -3.38 3.71
CA THR A 132 26.86 -4.14 4.05
C THR A 132 27.92 -3.76 3.02
N SER A 133 28.66 -2.69 3.30
CA SER A 133 29.93 -2.43 2.62
C SER A 133 30.87 -3.55 3.04
N SER A 134 30.91 -4.63 2.27
CA SER A 134 32.04 -5.54 2.31
C SER A 134 33.24 -4.75 1.78
N LYS A 135 33.95 -4.06 2.67
CA LYS A 135 35.33 -3.67 2.44
C LYS A 135 36.13 -4.96 2.30
N THR A 136 36.29 -5.44 1.08
CA THR A 136 37.33 -6.42 0.76
C THR A 136 38.67 -5.70 0.89
N THR A 137 39.23 -5.69 2.10
CA THR A 137 40.64 -5.37 2.31
C THR A 137 41.43 -6.52 1.71
N ARG A 138 42.02 -6.32 0.53
CA ARG A 138 43.08 -7.18 0.01
C ARG A 138 44.37 -6.76 0.74
N PHE A 139 44.96 -7.68 1.49
CA PHE A 139 46.38 -7.66 1.84
C PHE A 139 47.09 -8.58 0.86
#